data_AF-A0A8S0W3E3-F1
#
_entry.id   AF-A0A8S0W3E3-F1
#
_cell.length_a   1.000
_cell.length_b   1.000
_cell.length_c   1.000
_cell.angle_alpha   90.00
_cell.angle_beta   90.00
_cell.angle_gamma   90.00
#
_symmetry.space_group_name_H-M   'P 1'
#
loop_
_entity.id
_entity.type
_entity.pdbx_description
1 polymer ?
#
loop_
_entity_poly.entity_id
_entity_poly.type
_entity_poly.pdbx_seq_one_letter_code
_entity_poly.pdbx_strand_id
1 'polypeptide(L)'
;MCGGRSFGRTFFDYFGGCGGSYGGGCGSEDYYEPYDRPDARRGAGIDREPARIEAEVRAMYASGEITQRQYYDALAQLDRGMFTGDDLQQLRQPKRGLGRVEQEGASQNRGLSPELQKGTSDLEKQKNQIKEEKTRTESVLTNIRDSITKLKEQMTLDEKMARGVVSTDEEQARSYLRHRQELVEQTAGLEARFKELSNDLAQLEQAELRIDAKMTEMEALAQRERLIRLTGEIKG
;
A
#
# COMPACT_ATOMS: atom_id res chain seq x y z
N MET A 1 37.14 -10.89 17.61
CA MET A 1 37.04 -12.33 17.26
C MET A 1 35.85 -12.92 18.00
N CYS A 2 35.02 -13.69 17.27
CA CYS A 2 33.92 -14.57 17.71
C CYS A 2 32.77 -13.87 18.46
N GLY A 3 31.52 -13.81 17.95
CA GLY A 3 30.67 -14.92 17.49
C GLY A 3 29.64 -15.17 18.62
N GLY A 4 28.33 -15.18 18.46
CA GLY A 4 27.47 -15.53 17.33
C GLY A 4 26.58 -16.70 17.75
N ARG A 5 25.24 -16.54 17.58
CA ARG A 5 24.17 -17.58 17.61
C ARG A 5 23.72 -18.01 19.03
N SER A 6 22.46 -18.34 19.33
CA SER A 6 21.33 -18.90 18.55
C SER A 6 20.02 -18.70 19.34
N PHE A 7 18.91 -18.32 18.68
CA PHE A 7 17.77 -19.19 18.31
C PHE A 7 16.96 -19.86 19.45
N GLY A 8 15.73 -19.38 19.66
CA GLY A 8 14.53 -20.14 19.27
C GLY A 8 13.63 -20.74 20.36
N ARG A 9 12.32 -20.41 20.24
CA ARG A 9 11.12 -21.21 20.62
C ARG A 9 10.88 -21.37 22.14
N THR A 10 9.67 -21.39 22.72
CA THR A 10 8.27 -21.50 22.29
C THR A 10 7.46 -21.17 23.56
N PHE A 11 6.44 -20.32 23.49
CA PHE A 11 5.56 -20.03 24.64
C PHE A 11 4.11 -20.21 24.21
N PHE A 12 3.73 -21.47 24.02
CA PHE A 12 2.34 -21.90 23.94
C PHE A 12 2.31 -23.24 24.67
N ASP A 13 1.81 -23.22 25.90
CA ASP A 13 1.19 -24.34 26.61
C ASP A 13 0.86 -23.86 28.03
N TYR A 14 -0.36 -23.38 28.21
CA TYR A 14 -0.96 -23.25 29.55
C TYR A 14 -2.40 -23.74 29.52
N PHE A 15 -2.52 -25.02 29.87
CA PHE A 15 -3.52 -25.63 30.75
C PHE A 15 -4.97 -25.15 30.70
N GLY A 16 -5.89 -26.10 30.48
CA GLY A 16 -7.29 -25.92 30.88
C GLY A 16 -8.25 -27.01 30.41
N GLY A 17 -7.92 -28.29 30.64
CA GLY A 17 -8.86 -29.39 30.42
C GLY A 17 -9.83 -29.60 31.59
N CYS A 18 -11.10 -29.77 31.27
CA CYS A 18 -12.19 -30.44 32.01
C CYS A 18 -13.26 -30.69 30.93
N GLY A 19 -13.71 -31.89 30.56
CA GLY A 19 -13.97 -33.11 31.30
C GLY A 19 -15.40 -33.50 30.94
N GLY A 20 -15.60 -34.59 30.19
CA GLY A 20 -16.94 -35.04 29.78
C GLY A 20 -16.96 -36.11 28.69
N SER A 21 -16.70 -37.36 29.07
CA SER A 21 -17.02 -38.61 28.35
C SER A 21 -18.56 -38.79 28.34
N TYR A 22 -19.27 -39.38 27.36
CA TYR A 22 -19.23 -40.76 26.85
C TYR A 22 -20.13 -40.93 25.59
N GLY A 23 -19.74 -41.85 24.69
CA GLY A 23 -20.60 -42.62 23.78
C GLY A 23 -20.93 -41.94 22.43
N GLY A 24 -20.70 -42.50 21.24
CA GLY A 24 -20.37 -43.84 20.78
C GLY A 24 -21.17 -44.10 19.49
N GLY A 25 -20.55 -44.64 18.43
CA GLY A 25 -21.29 -45.30 17.33
C GLY A 25 -21.02 -44.85 15.88
N CYS A 26 -20.00 -45.46 15.29
CA CYS A 26 -19.89 -46.11 13.96
C CYS A 26 -20.81 -45.76 12.75
N GLY A 27 -20.16 -45.69 11.55
CA GLY A 27 -20.69 -46.09 10.22
C GLY A 27 -21.19 -44.92 9.36
N SER A 28 -21.04 -44.84 8.04
CA SER A 28 -20.41 -45.62 6.95
C SER A 28 -20.66 -44.81 5.66
N GLU A 29 -19.88 -45.07 4.62
CA GLU A 29 -19.79 -44.43 3.30
C GLU A 29 -21.07 -44.10 2.48
N ASP A 30 -20.94 -42.99 1.73
CA ASP A 30 -21.25 -42.69 0.31
C ASP A 30 -22.52 -43.21 -0.37
N TYR A 31 -23.30 -42.28 -0.95
CA TYR A 31 -23.93 -42.42 -2.28
C TYR A 31 -24.14 -41.04 -2.96
N TYR A 32 -23.97 -41.03 -4.29
CA TYR A 32 -23.93 -39.91 -5.24
C TYR A 32 -25.33 -39.39 -5.67
N GLU A 33 -25.46 -38.05 -5.84
CA GLU A 33 -26.30 -37.24 -6.80
C GLU A 33 -27.84 -37.47 -6.95
N PRO A 34 -28.63 -36.60 -7.63
CA PRO A 34 -28.58 -35.14 -7.93
C PRO A 34 -29.93 -34.40 -7.67
N TYR A 35 -29.96 -33.08 -7.95
CA TYR A 35 -31.05 -32.09 -7.94
C TYR A 35 -32.53 -32.54 -7.83
N ASP A 36 -33.27 -31.92 -6.89
CA ASP A 36 -34.53 -31.23 -7.19
C ASP A 36 -34.93 -30.22 -6.09
N ARG A 37 -35.21 -28.99 -6.50
CA ARG A 37 -35.96 -27.96 -5.77
C ARG A 37 -37.35 -27.91 -6.44
N PRO A 38 -38.47 -27.75 -5.74
CA PRO A 38 -38.78 -26.43 -5.14
C PRO A 38 -39.68 -26.44 -3.87
N ASP A 39 -39.47 -25.40 -3.03
CA ASP A 39 -40.47 -24.64 -2.24
C ASP A 39 -41.31 -25.38 -1.15
N ALA A 40 -41.53 -24.92 0.10
CA ALA A 40 -41.35 -23.61 0.73
C ALA A 40 -41.58 -23.66 2.27
N ARG A 41 -41.05 -22.64 2.97
CA ARG A 41 -41.63 -21.93 4.15
C ARG A 41 -41.51 -22.49 5.57
N ARG A 42 -40.46 -22.06 6.27
CA ARG A 42 -40.54 -21.32 7.57
C ARG A 42 -39.20 -20.67 7.92
N GLY A 43 -39.16 -19.34 8.02
CA GLY A 43 -37.98 -18.56 8.41
C GLY A 43 -37.41 -17.66 7.31
N ALA A 44 -38.23 -16.76 6.75
CA ALA A 44 -37.83 -15.77 5.75
C ALA A 44 -37.83 -14.38 6.40
N GLY A 45 -36.83 -13.54 6.08
CA GLY A 45 -36.95 -12.13 6.40
C GLY A 45 -35.75 -11.24 6.13
N ILE A 46 -34.66 -11.40 6.88
CA ILE A 46 -33.77 -10.24 7.13
C ILE A 46 -32.29 -10.50 6.79
N ASP A 47 -31.78 -11.73 6.96
CA ASP A 47 -30.32 -11.97 6.90
C ASP A 47 -29.77 -12.39 5.52
N ARG A 48 -30.64 -12.65 4.53
CA ARG A 48 -30.20 -13.10 3.19
C ARG A 48 -29.84 -11.96 2.24
N GLU A 49 -30.42 -10.79 2.42
CA GLU A 49 -30.08 -9.60 1.62
C GLU A 49 -28.67 -9.09 1.91
N PRO A 50 -28.25 -8.84 3.17
CA PRO A 50 -26.93 -8.29 3.43
C PRO A 50 -25.82 -9.22 2.95
N ALA A 51 -25.97 -10.54 3.12
CA ALA A 51 -24.99 -11.52 2.64
C ALA A 51 -24.87 -11.58 1.10
N ARG A 52 -25.97 -11.30 0.37
CA ARG A 52 -25.95 -11.24 -1.10
C ARG A 52 -25.31 -9.94 -1.59
N ILE A 53 -25.64 -8.83 -0.95
CA ILE A 53 -25.10 -7.51 -1.26
C ILE A 53 -23.59 -7.48 -0.98
N GLU A 54 -23.14 -8.06 0.13
CA GLU A 54 -21.72 -8.18 0.48
C GLU A 54 -20.93 -9.00 -0.55
N ALA A 55 -21.47 -10.16 -0.96
CA ALA A 55 -20.85 -11.01 -1.98
C ALA A 55 -20.69 -10.26 -3.31
N GLU A 56 -21.66 -9.41 -3.65
CA GLU A 56 -21.66 -8.63 -4.88
C GLU A 56 -20.69 -7.44 -4.83
N VAL A 57 -20.57 -6.75 -3.69
CA VAL A 57 -19.55 -5.72 -3.45
C VAL A 57 -18.13 -6.31 -3.56
N ARG A 58 -17.91 -7.51 -3.02
CA ARG A 58 -16.63 -8.23 -3.16
C ARG A 58 -16.32 -8.60 -4.61
N ALA A 59 -17.32 -9.05 -5.36
CA ALA A 59 -17.17 -9.37 -6.78
C ALA A 59 -16.80 -8.13 -7.61
N MET A 60 -17.45 -6.98 -7.36
CA MET A 60 -17.13 -5.71 -8.04
C MET A 60 -15.72 -5.21 -7.73
N TYR A 61 -15.22 -5.43 -6.50
CA TYR A 61 -13.83 -5.08 -6.17
C TYR A 61 -12.83 -6.01 -6.88
N ALA A 62 -13.13 -7.30 -6.93
CA ALA A 62 -12.31 -8.29 -7.62
C ALA A 62 -12.29 -8.08 -9.16
N SER A 63 -13.39 -7.60 -9.75
CA SER A 63 -13.48 -7.26 -11.18
C SER A 63 -12.89 -5.88 -11.52
N GLY A 64 -12.55 -5.07 -10.51
CA GLY A 64 -12.02 -3.71 -10.68
C GLY A 64 -13.07 -2.66 -11.05
N GLU A 65 -14.36 -2.97 -10.90
CA GLU A 65 -15.47 -2.04 -11.15
C GLU A 65 -15.56 -0.93 -10.09
N ILE A 66 -15.11 -1.21 -8.86
CA ILE A 66 -15.08 -0.27 -7.74
C ILE A 66 -13.67 -0.11 -7.18
N THR A 67 -13.35 1.08 -6.68
CA THR A 67 -12.06 1.38 -6.05
C THR A 67 -11.98 0.78 -4.64
N GLN A 68 -10.76 0.60 -4.13
CA GLN A 68 -10.52 0.09 -2.76
C GLN A 68 -11.24 0.91 -1.68
N ARG A 69 -11.33 2.24 -1.85
CA ARG A 69 -12.06 3.11 -0.92
C ARG A 69 -13.56 2.83 -0.92
N GLN A 70 -14.16 2.74 -2.11
CA GLN A 70 -15.59 2.42 -2.27
C GLN A 70 -15.94 1.05 -1.71
N TYR A 71 -15.03 0.09 -1.84
CA TYR A 71 -15.17 -1.25 -1.25
C TYR A 71 -15.27 -1.21 0.28
N TYR A 72 -14.31 -0.56 0.96
CA TYR A 72 -14.33 -0.47 2.42
C TYR A 72 -15.46 0.39 2.96
N ASP A 73 -15.83 1.47 2.25
CA ASP A 73 -16.96 2.32 2.61
C ASP A 73 -18.29 1.55 2.51
N ALA A 74 -18.48 0.74 1.45
CA ALA A 74 -19.67 -0.09 1.28
C ALA A 74 -19.77 -1.19 2.34
N LEU A 75 -18.66 -1.85 2.69
CA LEU A 75 -18.65 -2.84 3.79
C LEU A 75 -18.97 -2.19 5.15
N ALA A 76 -18.41 -1.02 5.45
CA ALA A 76 -18.69 -0.32 6.69
C ALA A 76 -20.16 0.15 6.78
N GLN A 77 -20.80 0.46 5.66
CA GLN A 77 -22.22 0.78 5.60
C GLN A 77 -23.09 -0.47 5.75
N LEU A 78 -22.67 -1.61 5.17
CA LEU A 78 -23.31 -2.94 5.33
C LEU A 78 -23.31 -3.39 6.79
N ASP A 79 -22.17 -3.27 7.48
CA ASP A 79 -22.03 -3.62 8.89
C ASP A 79 -22.92 -2.76 9.81
N ARG A 80 -23.23 -1.53 9.38
CA ARG A 80 -24.13 -0.60 10.09
C ARG A 80 -25.59 -0.74 9.67
N GLY A 81 -25.91 -1.66 8.75
CA GLY A 81 -27.25 -1.83 8.19
C GLY A 81 -27.75 -0.64 7.37
N MET A 82 -26.85 0.23 6.90
CA MET A 82 -27.15 1.45 6.14
C MET A 82 -26.87 1.30 4.63
N PHE A 83 -26.61 0.07 4.17
CA PHE A 83 -26.31 -0.21 2.78
C PHE A 83 -27.39 -1.12 2.19
N THR A 84 -28.06 -0.61 1.16
CA THR A 84 -29.24 -1.24 0.56
C THR A 84 -28.98 -1.69 -0.88
N GLY A 85 -29.93 -2.45 -1.45
CA GLY A 85 -29.86 -2.86 -2.85
C GLY A 85 -29.80 -1.68 -3.84
N ASP A 86 -30.35 -0.52 -3.47
CA ASP A 86 -30.30 0.69 -4.30
C ASP A 86 -28.89 1.29 -4.34
N ASP A 87 -28.15 1.25 -3.23
CA ASP A 87 -26.76 1.70 -3.14
C ASP A 87 -25.83 0.79 -3.96
N LEU A 88 -26.14 -0.50 -4.00
CA LEU A 88 -25.46 -1.47 -4.85
C LEU A 88 -25.71 -1.19 -6.34
N GLN A 89 -26.90 -0.73 -6.74
CA GLN A 89 -27.14 -0.30 -8.12
C GLN A 89 -26.38 0.98 -8.47
N GLN A 90 -26.25 1.90 -7.53
CA GLN A 90 -25.43 3.12 -7.72
C GLN A 90 -23.95 2.79 -7.90
N LEU A 91 -23.42 1.79 -7.19
CA LEU A 91 -22.05 1.29 -7.38
C LEU A 91 -21.84 0.65 -8.76
N ARG A 92 -22.86 0.01 -9.33
CA ARG A 92 -22.79 -0.64 -10.66
C ARG A 92 -22.85 0.32 -11.83
N GLN A 93 -23.33 1.55 -11.64
CA GLN A 93 -23.41 2.49 -12.75
C GLN A 93 -21.99 2.94 -13.12
N PRO A 94 -21.47 2.56 -14.31
CA PRO A 94 -20.23 3.15 -14.78
C PRO A 94 -20.51 4.63 -14.95
N LYS A 95 -19.81 5.49 -14.20
CA LYS A 95 -19.86 6.96 -14.34
C LYS A 95 -19.37 7.35 -15.73
N ARG A 96 -20.18 7.11 -16.76
CA ARG A 96 -19.96 7.55 -18.14
C ARG A 96 -20.28 9.03 -18.18
N GLY A 97 -19.24 9.83 -17.97
CA GLY A 97 -19.14 11.18 -18.48
C GLY A 97 -20.11 12.20 -17.89
N LEU A 98 -20.00 12.49 -16.61
CA LEU A 98 -20.18 13.84 -16.09
C LEU A 98 -19.10 14.05 -15.01
N GLY A 99 -18.37 15.15 -15.16
CA GLY A 99 -17.12 15.41 -14.47
C GLY A 99 -17.24 15.31 -12.95
N ARG A 100 -16.08 15.02 -12.34
CA ARG A 100 -15.75 15.44 -10.97
C ARG A 100 -16.98 15.39 -10.06
N VAL A 101 -17.37 14.18 -9.66
CA VAL A 101 -18.14 14.05 -8.42
C VAL A 101 -17.24 14.66 -7.36
N GLU A 102 -17.58 15.90 -7.03
CA GLU A 102 -17.15 16.57 -5.84
C GLU A 102 -17.13 15.52 -4.76
N GLN A 103 -15.93 15.27 -4.24
CA GLN A 103 -15.79 14.67 -2.94
C GLN A 103 -16.89 15.26 -2.06
N GLU A 104 -17.65 14.40 -1.39
CA GLU A 104 -18.39 14.73 -0.18
C GLU A 104 -17.42 15.13 0.96
N GLY A 105 -16.40 15.94 0.65
CA GLY A 105 -15.72 16.89 1.52
C GLY A 105 -16.19 18.33 1.28
N ALA A 106 -17.03 18.60 0.28
CA ALA A 106 -17.58 19.93 -0.03
C ALA A 106 -18.71 20.37 0.93
N SER A 107 -18.54 20.19 2.24
CA SER A 107 -19.23 21.00 3.27
C SER A 107 -18.63 20.89 4.67
N GLN A 108 -17.41 20.38 4.85
CA GLN A 108 -16.70 20.59 6.13
C GLN A 108 -16.02 21.96 6.20
N ASN A 109 -15.79 22.62 5.06
CA ASN A 109 -15.05 23.88 4.98
C ASN A 109 -15.93 25.13 4.77
N ARG A 110 -17.27 25.00 4.67
CA ARG A 110 -18.16 26.17 4.52
C ARG A 110 -18.09 27.18 5.67
N GLY A 111 -17.39 26.86 6.76
CA GLY A 111 -17.14 27.74 7.89
C GLY A 111 -15.67 27.90 8.30
N LEU A 112 -14.69 27.71 7.42
CA LEU A 112 -13.28 28.04 7.72
C LEU A 112 -12.89 29.38 7.11
N SER A 113 -11.93 30.08 7.71
CA SER A 113 -11.34 31.27 7.10
C SER A 113 -10.70 30.92 5.73
N PRO A 114 -10.83 31.79 4.71
CA PRO A 114 -10.30 31.54 3.36
C PRO A 114 -8.77 31.36 3.34
N GLU A 115 -8.09 31.91 4.34
CA GLU A 115 -6.65 31.77 4.54
C GLU A 115 -6.26 30.34 4.98
N LEU A 116 -7.03 29.73 5.89
CA LEU A 116 -6.82 28.33 6.28
C LEU A 116 -7.06 27.37 5.12
N GLN A 117 -8.13 27.58 4.34
CA GLN A 117 -8.43 26.74 3.18
C GLN A 117 -7.34 26.81 2.10
N LYS A 118 -6.83 28.01 1.84
CA LYS A 118 -5.74 28.21 0.88
C LYS A 118 -4.46 27.52 1.39
N GLY A 119 -4.11 27.73 2.66
CA GLY A 119 -2.95 27.12 3.30
C GLY A 119 -2.98 25.60 3.28
N THR A 120 -4.12 24.97 3.60
CA THR A 120 -4.25 23.50 3.51
C THR A 120 -4.12 23.00 2.08
N SER A 121 -4.74 23.68 1.10
CA SER A 121 -4.66 23.27 -0.30
C SER A 121 -3.25 23.39 -0.89
N ASP A 122 -2.48 24.37 -0.44
CA ASP A 122 -1.10 24.58 -0.91
C ASP A 122 -0.15 23.55 -0.26
N LEU A 123 -0.36 23.21 1.02
CA LEU A 123 0.38 22.13 1.68
C LEU A 123 0.08 20.77 1.06
N GLU A 124 -1.17 20.49 0.68
CA GLU A 124 -1.55 19.26 -0.03
C GLU A 124 -0.85 19.15 -1.40
N LYS A 125 -0.80 20.25 -2.17
CA LYS A 125 -0.06 20.28 -3.44
C LYS A 125 1.42 19.99 -3.22
N GLN A 126 2.04 20.62 -2.23
CA GLN A 126 3.45 20.39 -1.91
C GLN A 126 3.71 18.94 -1.48
N LYS A 127 2.82 18.35 -0.67
CA LYS A 127 2.92 16.93 -0.30
C LYS A 127 2.85 16.02 -1.51
N ASN A 128 1.92 16.26 -2.42
CA ASN A 128 1.79 15.45 -3.65
C ASN A 128 3.03 15.59 -4.54
N GLN A 129 3.59 16.80 -4.67
CA GLN A 129 4.84 17.02 -5.40
C GLN A 129 6.01 16.24 -4.77
N ILE A 130 6.16 16.28 -3.44
CA ILE A 130 7.21 15.51 -2.75
C ILE A 130 7.04 14.01 -2.99
N LYS A 131 5.81 13.49 -2.94
CA LYS A 131 5.55 12.07 -3.23
C LYS A 131 5.93 11.69 -4.66
N GLU A 132 5.57 12.50 -5.64
CA GLU A 132 5.96 12.27 -7.04
C GLU A 132 7.49 12.25 -7.18
N GLU A 133 8.19 13.25 -6.63
CA GLU A 133 9.65 13.33 -6.69
C GLU A 133 10.33 12.18 -5.93
N LYS A 134 9.75 11.71 -4.83
CA LYS A 134 10.21 10.54 -4.09
C LYS A 134 10.17 9.29 -4.98
N THR A 135 9.01 9.01 -5.60
CA THR A 135 8.87 7.84 -6.48
C THR A 135 9.81 7.90 -7.68
N ARG A 136 10.02 9.09 -8.26
CA ARG A 136 11.01 9.30 -9.33
C ARG A 136 12.42 9.00 -8.85
N THR A 137 12.82 9.56 -7.72
CA THR A 137 14.15 9.35 -7.13
C THR A 137 14.41 7.88 -6.79
N GLU A 138 13.41 7.19 -6.21
CA GLU A 138 13.47 5.76 -5.93
C GLU A 138 13.70 4.94 -7.20
N SER A 139 12.97 5.24 -8.29
CA SER A 139 13.15 4.56 -9.58
C SER A 139 14.53 4.79 -10.19
N VAL A 140 15.11 5.98 -10.01
CA VAL A 140 16.47 6.28 -10.46
C VAL A 140 17.49 5.52 -9.62
N LEU A 141 17.31 5.46 -8.30
CA LEU A 141 18.18 4.69 -7.40
C LEU A 141 18.17 3.20 -7.74
N THR A 142 17.00 2.61 -8.05
CA THR A 142 16.93 1.21 -8.49
C THR A 142 17.68 0.99 -9.80
N ASN A 143 17.52 1.89 -10.78
CA ASN A 143 18.23 1.80 -12.05
C ASN A 143 19.75 1.90 -11.88
N ILE A 144 20.23 2.84 -11.04
CA ILE A 144 21.66 2.99 -10.75
C ILE A 144 22.20 1.72 -10.07
N ARG A 145 21.45 1.14 -9.11
CA ARG A 145 21.82 -0.11 -8.45
C ARG A 145 21.96 -1.25 -9.46
N ASP A 146 21.02 -1.38 -10.39
CA ASP A 146 21.05 -2.42 -11.44
C ASP A 146 22.19 -2.20 -12.44
N SER A 147 22.54 -0.94 -12.75
CA SER A 147 23.72 -0.63 -13.54
C SER A 147 25.02 -1.02 -12.81
N ILE A 148 25.12 -0.72 -11.51
CA ILE A 148 26.28 -1.09 -10.68
C ILE A 148 26.46 -2.62 -10.64
N THR A 149 25.38 -3.39 -10.47
CA THR A 149 25.48 -4.85 -10.45
C THR A 149 25.95 -5.41 -11.80
N LYS A 150 25.39 -4.93 -12.91
CA LYS A 150 25.82 -5.32 -14.27
C LYS A 150 27.28 -4.99 -14.55
N LEU A 151 27.75 -3.80 -14.17
CA LEU A 151 29.15 -3.41 -14.32
C LEU A 151 30.07 -4.30 -13.48
N LYS A 152 29.68 -4.63 -12.25
CA LYS A 152 30.44 -5.57 -11.40
C LYS A 152 30.51 -6.97 -12.01
N GLU A 153 29.42 -7.46 -12.59
CA GLU A 153 29.42 -8.75 -13.30
C GLU A 153 30.39 -8.71 -14.49
N GLN A 154 30.36 -7.65 -15.31
CA GLN A 154 31.30 -7.45 -16.41
C GLN A 154 32.76 -7.40 -15.92
N MET A 155 33.05 -6.68 -14.84
CA MET A 155 34.39 -6.64 -14.24
C MET A 155 34.88 -8.04 -13.83
N THR A 156 34.00 -8.89 -13.29
CA THR A 156 34.38 -10.28 -12.94
C THR A 156 34.59 -11.15 -14.16
N LEU A 157 33.86 -10.89 -15.26
CA LEU A 157 34.04 -11.58 -16.53
C LEU A 157 35.39 -11.19 -17.13
N ASP A 158 35.71 -9.90 -17.22
CA ASP A 158 37.00 -9.42 -17.72
C ASP A 158 38.17 -9.99 -16.92
N GLU A 159 38.03 -10.09 -15.59
CA GLU A 159 39.03 -10.72 -14.74
C GLU A 159 39.22 -12.21 -15.07
N LYS A 160 38.13 -12.95 -15.30
CA LYS A 160 38.20 -14.36 -15.71
C LYS A 160 38.84 -14.52 -17.08
N MET A 161 38.49 -13.66 -18.04
CA MET A 161 39.06 -13.67 -19.39
C MET A 161 40.55 -13.36 -19.35
N ALA A 162 40.96 -12.32 -18.61
CA ALA A 162 42.38 -11.98 -18.41
C ALA A 162 43.17 -13.16 -17.83
N ARG A 163 42.64 -13.82 -16.80
CA ARG A 163 43.28 -15.01 -16.19
C ARG A 163 43.37 -16.19 -17.16
N GLY A 164 42.38 -16.36 -18.03
CA GLY A 164 42.35 -17.46 -19.01
C GLY A 164 43.35 -17.30 -20.15
N VAL A 165 43.66 -16.06 -20.54
CA VAL A 165 44.54 -15.77 -21.68
C VAL A 165 45.96 -15.36 -21.29
N VAL A 166 46.24 -15.05 -20.02
CA VAL A 166 47.56 -14.54 -19.58
C VAL A 166 48.75 -15.45 -19.95
N SER A 167 48.53 -16.77 -20.01
CA SER A 167 49.58 -17.73 -20.36
C SER A 167 49.82 -17.84 -21.88
N THR A 168 48.87 -17.40 -22.70
CA THR A 168 48.92 -17.52 -24.16
C THR A 168 49.15 -16.18 -24.86
N ASP A 169 48.55 -15.11 -24.35
CA ASP A 169 48.62 -13.75 -24.89
C ASP A 169 48.55 -12.72 -23.75
N GLU A 170 49.71 -12.18 -23.38
CA GLU A 170 49.83 -11.20 -22.32
C GLU A 170 49.23 -9.84 -22.70
N GLU A 171 49.32 -9.44 -23.97
CA GLU A 171 48.77 -8.17 -24.43
C GLU A 171 47.24 -8.17 -24.35
N GLN A 172 46.61 -9.28 -24.74
CA GLN A 172 45.19 -9.48 -24.59
C GLN A 172 44.75 -9.53 -23.11
N ALA A 173 45.54 -10.17 -22.23
CA ALA A 173 45.24 -10.14 -20.79
C ALA A 173 45.29 -8.70 -20.23
N ARG A 174 46.27 -7.90 -20.67
CA ARG A 174 46.40 -6.49 -20.27
C ARG A 174 45.24 -5.63 -20.79
N SER A 175 44.70 -5.91 -21.97
CA SER A 175 43.55 -5.16 -22.51
C SER A 175 42.28 -5.39 -21.68
N TYR A 176 41.99 -6.65 -21.29
CA TYR A 176 40.90 -6.96 -20.37
C TYR A 176 41.06 -6.27 -19.01
N LEU A 177 42.28 -6.22 -18.46
CA LEU A 177 42.54 -5.53 -17.19
C LEU A 177 42.37 -4.01 -17.29
N ARG A 178 42.72 -3.40 -18.42
CA ARG A 178 42.46 -1.96 -18.67
C ARG A 178 40.97 -1.67 -18.74
N HIS A 179 40.22 -2.47 -19.50
CA HIS A 179 38.76 -2.32 -19.57
C HIS A 179 38.11 -2.49 -18.18
N ARG A 180 38.54 -3.49 -17.40
CA ARG A 180 38.10 -3.65 -16.00
C ARG A 180 38.39 -2.41 -15.15
N GLN A 181 39.53 -1.75 -15.34
CA GLN A 181 39.86 -0.53 -14.61
C GLN A 181 38.92 0.64 -14.98
N GLU A 182 38.58 0.80 -16.26
CA GLU A 182 37.59 1.78 -16.71
C GLU A 182 36.21 1.53 -16.07
N LEU A 183 35.79 0.26 -16.00
CA LEU A 183 34.54 -0.12 -15.34
C LEU A 183 34.56 0.15 -13.83
N VAL A 184 35.71 0.00 -13.16
CA VAL A 184 35.87 0.37 -11.73
C VAL A 184 35.61 1.86 -11.52
N GLU A 185 36.19 2.72 -12.36
CA GLU A 185 36.03 4.17 -12.28
C GLU A 185 34.57 4.59 -12.51
N GLN A 186 33.92 4.02 -13.53
CA GLN A 186 32.50 4.25 -13.79
C GLN A 186 31.62 3.80 -12.62
N THR A 187 31.91 2.62 -12.06
CA THR A 187 31.17 2.07 -10.92
C THR A 187 31.32 2.97 -9.69
N ALA A 188 32.53 3.45 -9.40
CA ALA A 188 32.78 4.37 -8.28
C ALA A 188 32.01 5.69 -8.45
N GLY A 189 31.96 6.24 -9.67
CA GLY A 189 31.16 7.43 -9.98
C GLY A 189 29.66 7.22 -9.77
N LEU A 190 29.13 6.07 -10.19
CA LEU A 190 27.73 5.70 -9.95
C LEU A 190 27.43 5.48 -8.47
N GLU A 191 28.32 4.85 -7.72
CA GLU A 191 28.17 4.65 -6.27
C GLU A 191 28.16 5.97 -5.50
N ALA A 192 28.96 6.96 -5.93
CA ALA A 192 28.93 8.31 -5.35
C ALA A 192 27.57 8.99 -5.59
N ARG A 193 27.09 9.00 -6.85
CA ARG A 193 25.77 9.55 -7.20
C ARG A 193 24.62 8.83 -6.50
N PHE A 194 24.73 7.50 -6.34
CA PHE A 194 23.76 6.72 -5.58
C PHE A 194 23.66 7.20 -4.13
N LYS A 195 24.80 7.45 -3.47
CA LYS A 195 24.84 7.96 -2.10
C LYS A 195 24.24 9.36 -2.01
N GLU A 196 24.58 10.25 -2.94
CA GLU A 196 24.01 11.60 -3.01
C GLU A 196 22.49 11.55 -3.12
N LEU A 197 21.96 10.83 -4.13
CA LEU A 197 20.51 10.69 -4.33
C LEU A 197 19.81 10.00 -3.15
N SER A 198 20.48 9.06 -2.47
CA SER A 198 19.92 8.44 -1.26
C SER A 198 19.81 9.41 -0.08
N ASN A 199 20.75 10.36 0.02
CA ASN A 199 20.67 11.42 1.02
C ASN A 199 19.57 12.42 0.67
N ASP A 200 19.44 12.78 -0.60
CA ASP A 200 18.37 13.66 -1.08
C ASP A 200 16.99 13.06 -0.83
N LEU A 201 16.84 11.74 -1.05
CA LEU A 201 15.62 11.01 -0.72
C LEU A 201 15.29 11.11 0.77
N ALA A 202 16.27 10.92 1.66
CA ALA A 202 16.07 11.06 3.10
C ALA A 202 15.68 12.50 3.50
N GLN A 203 16.20 13.52 2.80
CA GLN A 203 15.80 14.90 3.01
C GLN A 203 14.35 15.16 2.55
N LEU A 204 13.93 14.57 1.42
CA LEU A 204 12.54 14.63 0.96
C LEU A 204 11.58 13.96 1.95
N GLU A 205 11.94 12.84 2.54
CA GLU A 205 11.15 12.18 3.59
C GLU A 205 11.00 13.07 4.83
N GLN A 206 12.07 13.73 5.25
CA GLN A 206 11.99 14.71 6.35
C GLN A 206 11.11 15.91 6.01
N ALA A 207 11.15 16.37 4.75
CA ALA A 207 10.27 17.45 4.29
C ALA A 207 8.80 17.02 4.28
N GLU A 208 8.48 15.79 3.86
CA GLU A 208 7.13 15.23 3.93
C GLU A 208 6.61 15.21 5.38
N LEU A 209 7.41 14.73 6.33
CA LEU A 209 7.04 14.74 7.76
C LEU A 209 6.76 16.15 8.30
N ARG A 210 7.54 17.15 7.87
CA ARG A 210 7.31 18.55 8.25
C ARG A 210 6.02 19.11 7.67
N ILE A 211 5.68 18.75 6.43
CA ILE A 211 4.41 19.14 5.82
C ILE A 211 3.25 18.47 6.55
N ASP A 212 3.37 17.19 6.89
CA ASP A 212 2.35 16.46 7.65
C ASP A 212 2.10 17.09 9.01
N ALA A 213 3.16 17.45 9.74
CA ALA A 213 3.03 18.20 10.98
C ALA A 213 2.27 19.53 10.76
N LYS A 214 2.65 20.32 9.75
CA LYS A 214 1.95 21.58 9.43
C LYS A 214 0.48 21.39 9.05
N MET A 215 0.14 20.32 8.32
CA MET A 215 -1.25 20.01 8.00
C MET A 215 -2.04 19.71 9.28
N THR A 216 -1.49 18.92 10.21
CA THR A 216 -2.16 18.65 11.49
C THR A 216 -2.31 19.89 12.36
N GLU A 217 -1.33 20.82 12.33
CA GLU A 217 -1.45 22.13 12.98
C GLU A 217 -2.59 22.96 12.38
N MET A 218 -2.69 23.00 11.06
CA MET A 218 -3.76 23.72 10.34
C MET A 218 -5.14 23.11 10.61
N GLU A 219 -5.24 21.78 10.71
CA GLU A 219 -6.46 21.09 11.11
C GLU A 219 -6.86 21.43 12.55
N ALA A 220 -5.92 21.49 13.48
CA ALA A 220 -6.18 21.91 14.86
C ALA A 220 -6.67 23.36 14.94
N LEU A 221 -6.07 24.26 14.15
CA LEU A 221 -6.54 25.66 14.03
C LEU A 221 -7.95 25.73 13.45
N ALA A 222 -8.24 24.96 12.41
CA ALA A 222 -9.57 24.85 11.81
C ALA A 222 -10.62 24.35 12.81
N GLN A 223 -10.29 23.34 13.62
CA GLN A 223 -11.16 22.84 14.69
C GLN A 223 -11.40 23.92 15.76
N ARG A 224 -10.36 24.66 16.15
CA ARG A 224 -10.47 25.78 17.09
C ARG A 224 -11.40 26.89 16.57
N GLU A 225 -11.28 27.28 15.30
CA GLU A 225 -12.18 28.26 14.69
C GLU A 225 -13.64 27.78 14.72
N ARG A 226 -13.89 26.50 14.40
CA ARG A 226 -15.25 25.92 14.46
C ARG A 226 -15.83 25.96 15.87
N LEU A 227 -15.04 25.60 16.89
CA LEU A 227 -15.48 25.68 18.29
C LEU A 227 -15.82 27.11 18.71
N ILE A 228 -14.98 28.09 18.35
CA ILE A 228 -15.23 29.50 18.66
C ILE A 228 -16.57 29.95 18.07
N ARG A 229 -16.85 29.62 16.80
CA ARG A 229 -18.13 29.97 16.14
C ARG A 229 -19.34 29.36 16.86
N LEU A 230 -19.31 28.05 17.14
CA LEU A 230 -20.38 27.37 17.86
C LEU A 230 -20.62 27.97 19.26
N THR A 231 -19.55 28.32 19.99
CA THR A 231 -19.70 28.97 21.31
C THR A 231 -20.22 30.42 21.21
N GLY A 232 -19.96 31.11 20.11
CA GLY A 232 -20.52 32.44 19.83
C GLY A 232 -22.01 32.38 19.51
N GLU A 233 -22.43 31.37 18.74
CA GLU A 233 -23.85 31.12 18.41
C GLU A 233 -24.69 30.70 19.63
N ILE A 234 -24.10 30.05 20.64
CA ILE A 234 -24.80 29.66 21.88
C ILE A 234 -24.96 30.83 22.86
N LYS A 235 -24.10 31.86 22.78
CA LYS A 235 -24.10 33.02 23.70
C LYS A 235 -24.84 34.24 23.16
N GLY A 236 -25.18 34.27 21.88
CA GLY A 236 -26.01 35.31 21.23
C GLY A 236 -27.47 34.90 21.18
#